data_AF-T1B3Z6-F1
#
_entry.id   AF-T1B3Z6-F1
#
_cell.length_a   1.000
_cell.length_b   1.000
_cell.length_c   1.000
_cell.angle_alpha   90.00
_cell.angle_beta   90.00
_cell.angle_gamma   90.00
#
_symmetry.space_group_name_H-M   'P 1'
#
loop_
_entity.id
_entity.type
_entity.pdbx_description
1 polymer ?
#
loop_
_entity_poly.entity_id
_entity_poly.type
_entity_poly.pdbx_seq_one_letter_code
_entity_poly.pdbx_strand_id
1 'polypeptide(L)'
;MLVSFGEFARLGGAREVTDLPGYVDDFVAGWITNSSASHYGAPTRPELYKEIHGPIEHLLNLVVPDFERTGRHHRDDPFTDAVPGFFEYLVKERGLRPATVRFYGHHLNRFQDYLIRIGIADLQELSPAILSAFIAERSGEGLSKSSIREGCGILCVFLRYAHREGYIQSDLAKTVGWPQVYRLSTIPRSISWGEVAKVLGEVDRR
;
A
#
# COMPACT_ATOMS: atom_id res chain seq x y z
N MET A 1 -12.58 2.16 23.41
CA MET A 1 -11.16 1.86 23.13
C MET A 1 -10.28 3.09 23.39
N LEU A 2 -10.30 4.16 22.58
CA LEU A 2 -9.43 5.34 22.81
C LEU A 2 -9.62 6.03 24.17
N VAL A 3 -10.88 6.19 24.63
CA VAL A 3 -11.16 6.72 25.99
C VAL A 3 -10.64 5.77 27.07
N SER A 4 -10.76 4.47 26.85
CA SER A 4 -10.26 3.43 27.76
C SER A 4 -8.73 3.42 27.83
N PHE A 5 -8.04 3.73 26.73
CA PHE A 5 -6.59 3.92 26.69
C PHE A 5 -6.18 5.13 27.55
N GLY A 6 -6.88 6.26 27.43
CA GLY A 6 -6.62 7.45 28.25
C GLY A 6 -6.80 7.18 29.75
N GLU A 7 -7.87 6.49 30.14
CA GLU A 7 -8.07 6.09 31.55
C GLU A 7 -7.02 5.09 32.02
N PHE A 8 -6.64 4.12 31.18
CA PHE A 8 -5.57 3.16 31.51
C PHE A 8 -4.24 3.86 31.77
N ALA A 9 -3.83 4.78 30.89
CA ALA A 9 -2.59 5.53 31.07
C ALA A 9 -2.63 6.42 32.32
N ARG A 10 -3.77 7.08 32.58
CA ARG A 10 -3.97 7.89 33.80
C ARG A 10 -3.86 7.05 35.08
N LEU A 11 -4.48 5.87 35.10
CA LEU A 11 -4.36 4.93 36.23
C LEU A 11 -2.94 4.37 36.37
N GLY A 12 -2.22 4.20 35.25
CA GLY A 12 -0.82 3.83 35.19
C GLY A 12 0.15 4.95 35.58
N GLY A 13 -0.34 6.15 35.88
CA GLY A 13 0.46 7.26 36.40
C GLY A 13 0.85 8.33 35.38
N ALA A 14 0.35 8.28 34.14
CA ALA A 14 0.55 9.34 33.16
C ALA A 14 -0.03 10.66 33.67
N ARG A 15 0.77 11.73 33.65
CA ARG A 15 0.36 13.08 34.10
C ARG A 15 0.30 14.06 32.93
N GLU A 16 1.11 13.82 31.92
CA GLU A 16 1.19 14.63 30.71
C GLU A 16 0.89 13.79 29.47
N VAL A 17 0.47 14.45 28.40
CA VAL A 17 0.14 13.79 27.13
C VAL A 17 1.37 13.10 26.53
N THR A 18 2.57 13.63 26.78
CA THR A 18 3.87 13.07 26.39
C THR A 18 4.20 11.73 27.07
N ASP A 19 3.53 11.39 28.17
CA ASP A 19 3.75 10.12 28.88
C ASP A 19 3.00 8.95 28.19
N LEU A 20 1.95 9.26 27.41
CA LEU A 20 1.03 8.27 26.84
C LEU A 20 1.70 7.20 25.94
N PRO A 21 2.74 7.50 25.13
CA PRO A 21 3.44 6.49 24.34
C PRO A 21 3.94 5.28 25.14
N GLY A 22 4.36 5.48 26.39
CA GLY A 22 4.87 4.41 27.25
C GLY A 22 3.82 3.38 27.69
N TYR A 23 2.53 3.66 27.50
CA TYR A 23 1.42 2.82 27.96
C TYR A 23 0.73 2.05 26.83
N VAL A 24 1.16 2.23 25.56
CA VAL A 24 0.48 1.67 24.38
C VAL A 24 0.55 0.15 24.36
N ASP A 25 1.75 -0.43 24.47
CA ASP A 25 1.94 -1.88 24.36
C ASP A 25 1.23 -2.63 25.49
N ASP A 26 1.34 -2.15 26.72
CA ASP A 26 0.69 -2.74 27.89
C ASP A 26 -0.84 -2.68 27.76
N PHE A 27 -1.37 -1.56 27.28
CA PHE A 27 -2.81 -1.44 27.01
C PHE A 27 -3.27 -2.42 25.93
N VAL A 28 -2.56 -2.51 24.80
CA VAL A 28 -2.94 -3.41 23.69
C VAL A 28 -2.84 -4.87 24.13
N ALA A 29 -1.80 -5.25 24.87
CA ALA A 29 -1.65 -6.60 25.42
C ALA A 29 -2.78 -6.98 26.39
N GLY A 30 -3.13 -6.06 27.31
CA GLY A 30 -4.26 -6.23 28.24
C GLY A 30 -5.61 -6.29 27.53
N TRP A 31 -5.80 -5.45 26.51
CA TRP A 31 -7.03 -5.40 25.71
C TRP A 31 -7.27 -6.68 24.92
N ILE A 32 -6.23 -7.22 24.27
CA ILE A 32 -6.30 -8.48 23.53
C ILE A 32 -6.65 -9.64 24.47
N THR A 33 -6.05 -9.68 25.66
CA THR A 33 -6.29 -10.74 26.66
C THR A 33 -7.72 -10.72 27.21
N ASN A 34 -8.28 -9.52 27.43
CA ASN A 34 -9.61 -9.35 27.99
C ASN A 34 -10.73 -9.43 26.93
N SER A 35 -10.44 -9.15 25.66
CA SER A 35 -11.43 -9.12 24.59
C SER A 35 -11.59 -10.45 23.84
N SER A 36 -10.74 -11.44 24.11
CA SER A 36 -10.79 -12.74 23.44
C SER A 36 -11.92 -13.65 23.96
N ALA A 37 -13.17 -13.30 23.62
CA ALA A 37 -14.26 -14.26 23.57
C ALA A 37 -14.28 -14.92 22.18
N SER A 38 -14.23 -16.25 22.20
CA SER A 38 -14.07 -17.16 21.05
C SER A 38 -15.14 -17.00 19.97
N HIS A 39 -14.73 -16.65 18.74
CA HIS A 39 -15.54 -16.81 17.53
C HIS A 39 -14.73 -17.52 16.43
N TYR A 40 -15.41 -18.38 15.65
CA TYR A 40 -14.84 -18.95 14.42
C TYR A 40 -14.57 -17.79 13.44
N GLY A 41 -13.32 -17.66 12.98
CA GLY A 41 -12.87 -16.52 12.17
C GLY A 41 -12.37 -15.30 12.97
N ALA A 42 -12.11 -15.46 14.28
CA ALA A 42 -11.48 -14.40 15.07
C ALA A 42 -10.11 -14.01 14.48
N PRO A 43 -9.80 -12.70 14.38
CA PRO A 43 -8.53 -12.24 13.82
C PRO A 43 -7.35 -12.79 14.63
N THR A 44 -6.23 -13.03 13.94
CA THR A 44 -5.01 -13.49 14.59
C THR A 44 -4.51 -12.42 15.56
N ARG A 45 -3.76 -12.83 16.61
CA ARG A 45 -3.18 -11.87 17.58
C ARG A 45 -2.44 -10.68 16.91
N PRO A 46 -1.65 -10.88 15.84
CA PRO A 46 -1.02 -9.76 15.12
C PRO A 46 -2.00 -8.84 14.38
N GLU A 47 -3.14 -9.33 13.92
CA GLU A 47 -4.18 -8.53 13.27
C GLU A 47 -4.94 -7.70 14.30
N LEU A 48 -5.37 -8.31 15.41
CA LEU A 48 -5.97 -7.62 16.55
C LEU A 48 -5.05 -6.53 17.12
N TYR A 49 -3.75 -6.84 17.24
CA TYR A 49 -2.75 -5.85 17.64
C TYR A 49 -2.77 -4.65 16.69
N LYS A 50 -2.72 -4.85 15.37
CA LYS A 50 -2.76 -3.74 14.40
C LYS A 50 -4.06 -2.94 14.45
N GLU A 51 -5.20 -3.61 14.62
CA GLU A 51 -6.52 -2.96 14.71
C GLU A 51 -6.65 -2.04 15.92
N ILE A 52 -6.05 -2.41 17.06
CA ILE A 52 -6.09 -1.62 18.29
C ILE A 52 -4.97 -0.58 18.32
N HIS A 53 -3.76 -0.97 17.91
CA HIS A 53 -2.57 -0.13 17.94
C HIS A 53 -2.66 1.06 16.98
N GLY A 54 -3.14 0.83 15.75
CA GLY A 54 -3.17 1.86 14.70
C GLY A 54 -3.96 3.13 15.07
N PRO A 55 -5.19 3.02 15.61
CA PRO A 55 -5.95 4.17 16.09
C PRO A 55 -5.30 4.91 17.26
N ILE A 56 -4.64 4.19 18.19
CA ILE A 56 -3.94 4.80 19.33
C ILE A 56 -2.75 5.61 18.84
N GLU A 57 -1.93 5.06 17.95
CA GLU A 57 -0.82 5.81 17.34
C GLU A 57 -1.30 7.03 16.56
N HIS A 58 -2.46 6.95 15.90
CA HIS A 58 -3.02 8.09 15.19
C HIS A 58 -3.42 9.21 16.15
N LEU A 59 -4.01 8.86 17.30
CA LEU A 59 -4.30 9.82 18.37
C LEU A 59 -2.99 10.44 18.88
N LEU A 60 -1.98 9.62 19.22
CA LEU A 60 -0.71 10.09 19.75
C LEU A 60 0.00 11.04 18.79
N ASN A 61 0.01 10.75 17.49
CA ASN A 61 0.56 11.63 16.46
C ASN A 61 -0.15 13.00 16.38
N LEU A 62 -1.38 13.12 16.87
CA LEU A 62 -2.12 14.38 16.89
C LEU A 62 -1.90 15.16 18.19
N VAL A 63 -1.59 14.49 19.31
CA VAL A 63 -1.60 15.10 20.65
C VAL A 63 -0.22 15.16 21.32
N VAL A 64 0.74 14.32 20.90
CA VAL A 64 2.11 14.30 21.41
C VAL A 64 3.02 14.97 20.37
N PRO A 65 3.69 16.09 20.71
CA PRO A 65 4.72 16.68 19.86
C PRO A 65 5.82 15.67 19.55
N ASP A 66 6.30 15.65 18.31
CA ASP A 66 7.40 14.79 17.84
C ASP A 66 7.17 13.28 17.98
N PHE A 67 5.92 12.82 18.20
CA PHE A 67 5.58 11.41 18.19
C PHE A 67 5.56 10.86 16.77
N GLU A 68 6.51 9.97 16.46
CA GLU A 68 6.54 9.23 15.21
C GLU A 68 5.75 7.92 15.32
N ARG A 69 4.79 7.72 14.40
CA ARG A 69 4.03 6.47 14.33
C ARG A 69 4.92 5.32 13.90
N THR A 70 4.82 4.18 14.57
CA THR A 70 5.50 2.92 14.22
C THR A 70 4.85 2.21 13.03
N GLY A 71 3.62 2.61 12.67
CA GLY A 71 2.91 2.11 11.49
C GLY A 71 3.60 2.40 10.16
N ARG A 72 3.01 1.92 9.04
CA ARG A 72 3.55 2.21 7.70
C ARG A 72 3.60 3.72 7.49
N HIS A 73 4.81 4.28 7.52
CA HIS A 73 5.05 5.64 7.05
C HIS A 73 4.49 5.77 5.64
N HIS A 74 3.92 6.94 5.34
CA HIS A 74 3.69 7.31 3.95
C HIS A 74 5.07 7.27 3.29
N ARG A 75 5.33 6.24 2.47
CA ARG A 75 6.54 6.20 1.67
C ARG A 75 6.51 7.42 0.77
N ASP A 76 7.62 8.14 0.72
CA ASP A 76 7.79 9.23 -0.23
C ASP A 76 7.51 8.76 -1.65
N ASP A 77 7.13 9.70 -2.49
CA ASP A 77 6.87 9.40 -3.89
C ASP A 77 8.16 8.83 -4.54
N PRO A 78 8.09 7.68 -5.21
CA PRO A 78 9.25 7.06 -5.82
C PRO A 78 9.81 7.93 -6.95
N PHE A 79 11.12 7.88 -7.13
CA PHE A 79 11.89 8.63 -8.12
C PHE A 79 11.84 10.16 -7.93
N THR A 80 11.54 10.66 -6.73
CA THR A 80 11.51 12.11 -6.46
C THR A 80 12.82 12.80 -6.82
N ASP A 81 13.97 12.16 -6.54
CA ASP A 81 15.29 12.72 -6.88
C ASP A 81 15.67 12.50 -8.35
N ALA A 82 15.34 11.34 -8.92
CA ALA A 82 15.78 10.94 -10.25
C ALA A 82 14.89 11.47 -11.38
N VAL A 83 13.59 11.64 -11.11
CA VAL A 83 12.57 12.15 -12.05
C VAL A 83 11.67 13.15 -11.30
N PRO A 84 12.24 14.29 -10.86
CA PRO A 84 11.48 15.28 -10.13
C PRO A 84 10.32 15.81 -10.99
N GLY A 85 9.20 16.10 -10.34
CA GLY A 85 8.00 16.65 -10.99
C GLY A 85 7.04 15.63 -11.58
N PHE A 86 7.37 14.32 -11.61
CA PHE A 86 6.45 13.31 -12.18
C PHE A 86 5.08 13.27 -11.48
N PHE A 87 5.05 13.29 -10.14
CA PHE A 87 3.80 13.27 -9.38
C PHE A 87 3.01 14.57 -9.52
N GLU A 88 3.70 15.70 -9.65
CA GLU A 88 3.08 16.99 -9.97
C GLU A 88 2.45 16.96 -11.38
N TYR A 89 3.15 16.39 -12.36
CA TYR A 89 2.64 16.14 -13.71
C TYR A 89 1.36 15.29 -13.71
N LEU A 90 1.32 14.22 -12.91
CA LEU A 90 0.12 13.38 -12.78
C LEU A 90 -1.10 14.17 -12.27
N VAL A 91 -0.88 15.14 -11.38
CA VAL A 91 -1.96 15.95 -10.78
C VAL A 91 -2.32 17.11 -11.69
N LYS A 92 -1.35 17.96 -12.04
CA LYS A 92 -1.59 19.25 -12.70
C LYS A 92 -1.85 19.13 -14.21
N GLU A 93 -1.11 18.27 -14.90
CA GLU A 93 -1.27 18.11 -16.35
C GLU A 93 -2.26 16.99 -16.70
N ARG A 94 -2.20 15.86 -16.00
CA ARG A 94 -3.09 14.72 -16.29
C ARG A 94 -4.41 14.72 -15.52
N GLY A 95 -4.57 15.59 -14.52
CA GLY A 95 -5.81 15.70 -13.76
C GLY A 95 -6.21 14.42 -13.01
N LEU A 96 -5.24 13.59 -12.61
CA LEU A 96 -5.55 12.31 -11.97
C LEU A 96 -6.09 12.51 -10.55
N ARG A 97 -7.06 11.68 -10.18
CA ARG A 97 -7.61 11.65 -8.82
C ARG A 97 -6.54 11.18 -7.82
N PRO A 98 -6.57 11.64 -6.55
CA PRO A 98 -5.57 11.25 -5.55
C PRO A 98 -5.41 9.73 -5.38
N ALA A 99 -6.50 8.97 -5.48
CA ALA A 99 -6.46 7.51 -5.41
C ALA A 99 -5.65 6.89 -6.57
N THR A 100 -5.77 7.45 -7.78
CA THR A 100 -5.01 7.00 -8.95
C THR A 100 -3.54 7.40 -8.84
N VAL A 101 -3.23 8.58 -8.29
CA VAL A 101 -1.85 9.01 -8.04
C VAL A 101 -1.16 8.07 -7.05
N ARG A 102 -1.83 7.72 -5.94
CA ARG A 102 -1.32 6.71 -4.99
C ARG A 102 -1.12 5.34 -5.64
N PHE A 103 -2.00 4.96 -6.58
CA PHE A 103 -1.84 3.72 -7.34
C PHE A 103 -0.58 3.74 -8.21
N TYR A 104 -0.25 4.87 -8.85
CA TYR A 104 1.03 5.03 -9.55
C TYR A 104 2.22 4.87 -8.60
N GLY A 105 2.18 5.54 -7.44
CA GLY A 105 3.21 5.42 -6.41
C GLY A 105 3.41 3.98 -5.94
N HIS A 106 2.35 3.20 -5.77
CA HIS A 106 2.45 1.79 -5.40
C HIS A 106 3.27 0.97 -6.41
N HIS A 107 2.98 1.12 -7.71
CA HIS A 107 3.66 0.38 -8.76
C HIS A 107 5.10 0.86 -8.97
N LEU A 108 5.33 2.17 -8.92
CA LEU A 108 6.67 2.75 -9.11
C LEU A 108 7.60 2.49 -7.94
N ASN A 109 7.08 2.38 -6.70
CA ASN A 109 7.88 1.94 -5.56
C ASN A 109 8.48 0.54 -5.80
N ARG A 110 7.70 -0.39 -6.37
CA ARG A 110 8.20 -1.73 -6.71
C ARG A 110 9.27 -1.69 -7.79
N PHE A 111 9.13 -0.78 -8.76
CA PHE A 111 10.13 -0.60 -9.80
C PHE A 111 11.43 0.01 -9.24
N GLN A 112 11.32 1.03 -8.38
CA GLN A 112 12.48 1.60 -7.69
C GLN A 112 13.19 0.57 -6.80
N ASP A 113 12.43 -0.16 -5.96
CA ASP A 113 12.95 -1.23 -5.11
C ASP A 113 13.69 -2.29 -5.98
N TYR A 114 13.16 -2.62 -7.16
CA TYR A 114 13.81 -3.51 -8.12
C TYR A 114 15.14 -2.95 -8.64
N LEU A 115 15.16 -1.69 -9.11
CA LEU A 115 16.37 -1.05 -9.64
C LEU A 115 17.48 -0.95 -8.58
N ILE A 116 17.13 -0.55 -7.35
CA ILE A 116 18.05 -0.52 -6.21
C ILE A 116 18.63 -1.92 -5.98
N ARG A 117 17.78 -2.96 -6.00
CA ARG A 117 18.21 -4.34 -5.75
C ARG A 117 19.19 -4.87 -6.82
N ILE A 118 19.03 -4.47 -8.08
CA ILE A 118 19.95 -4.86 -9.16
C ILE A 118 21.12 -3.89 -9.34
N GLY A 119 21.23 -2.86 -8.49
CA GLY A 119 22.35 -1.91 -8.47
C GLY A 119 22.30 -0.82 -9.54
N ILE A 120 21.13 -0.55 -10.12
CA ILE A 120 20.96 0.54 -11.09
C ILE A 120 20.76 1.85 -10.32
N ALA A 121 21.77 2.73 -10.38
CA ALA A 121 21.76 4.01 -9.69
C ALA A 121 21.32 5.18 -10.60
N ASP A 122 21.64 5.11 -11.90
CA ASP A 122 21.24 6.10 -12.89
C ASP A 122 20.17 5.53 -13.84
N LEU A 123 19.10 6.30 -14.07
CA LEU A 123 18.04 5.93 -15.01
C LEU A 123 18.53 5.89 -16.47
N GLN A 124 19.65 6.55 -16.78
CA GLN A 124 20.26 6.43 -18.11
C GLN A 124 20.77 5.01 -18.43
N GLU A 125 21.01 4.19 -17.40
CA GLU A 125 21.39 2.79 -17.56
C GLU A 125 20.20 1.88 -17.91
N LEU A 126 18.97 2.42 -17.89
CA LEU A 126 17.79 1.64 -18.24
C LEU A 126 17.89 1.11 -19.66
N SER A 127 17.63 -0.19 -19.78
CA SER A 127 17.61 -0.89 -21.06
C SER A 127 16.32 -1.71 -21.22
N PRO A 128 15.93 -2.05 -22.45
CA PRO A 128 14.80 -2.95 -22.71
C PRO A 128 14.93 -4.29 -21.98
N ALA A 129 16.16 -4.78 -21.80
CA ALA A 129 16.44 -6.02 -21.08
C ALA A 129 16.09 -5.90 -19.60
N ILE A 130 16.47 -4.80 -18.94
CA ILE A 130 16.13 -4.53 -17.52
C ILE A 130 14.62 -4.45 -17.35
N LEU A 131 13.92 -3.72 -18.23
CA LEU A 131 12.46 -3.60 -18.17
C LEU A 131 11.77 -4.95 -18.38
N SER A 132 12.25 -5.76 -19.32
CA SER A 132 11.72 -7.10 -19.57
C SER A 132 11.94 -8.02 -18.37
N ALA A 133 13.12 -7.97 -17.75
CA ALA A 133 13.44 -8.74 -16.56
C ALA A 133 12.55 -8.35 -15.37
N PHE A 134 12.32 -7.04 -15.16
CA PHE A 134 11.40 -6.56 -14.14
C PHE A 134 9.98 -7.10 -14.36
N ILE A 135 9.44 -6.99 -15.59
CA ILE A 135 8.08 -7.47 -15.89
C ILE A 135 7.97 -8.99 -15.72
N ALA A 136 9.00 -9.74 -16.11
CA ALA A 136 9.06 -11.19 -15.93
C ALA A 136 9.05 -11.57 -14.44
N GLU A 137 9.85 -10.87 -13.62
CA GLU A 137 9.87 -11.08 -12.16
C GLU A 137 8.50 -10.78 -11.55
N ARG A 138 7.90 -9.63 -11.86
CA ARG A 138 6.57 -9.25 -11.39
C ARG A 138 5.53 -10.30 -11.78
N SER A 139 5.62 -10.86 -12.98
CA SER A 139 4.73 -11.92 -13.46
C SER A 139 4.91 -13.23 -12.68
N GLY A 140 6.11 -13.50 -12.15
CA GLY A 140 6.43 -14.66 -11.33
C GLY A 140 5.91 -14.61 -9.89
N GLU A 141 5.49 -13.45 -9.39
CA GLU A 141 4.99 -13.27 -8.01
C GLU A 141 3.56 -13.78 -7.77
N GLY A 142 2.95 -14.49 -8.73
CA GLY A 142 1.57 -14.99 -8.61
C GLY A 142 0.50 -13.90 -8.77
N LEU A 143 0.86 -12.74 -9.30
CA LEU A 143 -0.08 -11.65 -9.55
C LEU A 143 -1.02 -11.97 -10.72
N SER A 144 -2.22 -11.42 -10.68
CA SER A 144 -3.15 -11.53 -11.80
C SER A 144 -2.59 -10.82 -13.04
N LYS A 145 -2.90 -11.35 -14.23
CA LYS A 145 -2.49 -10.71 -15.50
C LYS A 145 -3.00 -9.28 -15.64
N SER A 146 -4.15 -8.95 -15.03
CA SER A 146 -4.67 -7.58 -14.99
C SER A 146 -3.77 -6.65 -14.18
N SER A 147 -3.29 -7.10 -13.02
CA SER A 147 -2.37 -6.32 -12.17
C SER A 147 -1.04 -6.05 -12.87
N ILE A 148 -0.50 -7.05 -13.60
CA ILE A 148 0.71 -6.86 -14.41
C ILE A 148 0.44 -5.86 -15.54
N ARG A 149 -0.69 -5.97 -16.23
CA ARG A 149 -1.08 -5.05 -17.30
C ARG A 149 -1.17 -3.61 -16.80
N GLU A 150 -1.78 -3.39 -15.65
CA GLU A 150 -1.89 -2.08 -15.00
C GLU A 150 -0.50 -1.52 -14.66
N GLY A 151 0.37 -2.35 -14.09
CA GLY A 151 1.77 -2.00 -13.83
C GLY A 151 2.54 -1.60 -15.09
N CYS A 152 2.42 -2.36 -16.19
CA CYS A 152 3.02 -2.01 -17.47
C CYS A 152 2.50 -0.67 -18.01
N GLY A 153 1.21 -0.39 -17.87
CA GLY A 153 0.61 0.88 -18.28
C GLY A 153 1.17 2.07 -17.49
N ILE A 154 1.29 1.93 -16.17
CA ILE A 154 1.91 2.94 -15.30
C ILE A 154 3.37 3.17 -15.69
N LEU A 155 4.12 2.08 -15.88
CA LEU A 155 5.52 2.15 -16.28
C LEU A 155 5.69 2.87 -17.63
N CYS A 156 4.81 2.62 -18.59
CA CYS A 156 4.82 3.33 -19.87
C CYS A 156 4.62 4.84 -19.71
N VAL A 157 3.70 5.26 -18.85
CA VAL A 157 3.46 6.70 -18.60
C VAL A 157 4.69 7.33 -17.95
N PHE A 158 5.26 6.65 -16.95
CA PHE A 158 6.47 7.11 -16.27
C PHE A 158 7.65 7.24 -17.24
N LEU A 159 7.93 6.21 -18.05
CA LEU A 159 9.02 6.23 -19.02
C LEU A 159 8.84 7.30 -20.09
N ARG A 160 7.60 7.55 -20.57
CA ARG A 160 7.33 8.64 -21.51
C ARG A 160 7.60 10.01 -20.90
N TYR A 161 7.20 10.22 -19.65
CA TYR A 161 7.51 11.46 -18.93
C TYR A 161 9.02 11.61 -18.74
N ALA A 162 9.69 10.56 -18.25
CA ALA A 162 11.13 10.57 -18.04
C ALA A 162 11.91 10.90 -19.33
N HIS A 163 11.48 10.35 -20.47
CA HIS A 163 12.08 10.65 -21.76
C HIS A 163 11.77 12.08 -22.24
N ARG A 164 10.52 12.54 -22.07
CA ARG A 164 10.09 13.90 -22.46
C ARG A 164 10.89 14.98 -21.74
N GLU A 165 11.16 14.78 -20.45
CA GLU A 165 11.92 15.70 -19.62
C GLU A 165 13.45 15.47 -19.67
N GLY A 166 13.93 14.47 -20.42
CA GLY A 166 15.36 14.23 -20.65
C GLY A 166 16.09 13.39 -19.60
N TYR A 167 15.37 12.75 -18.66
CA TYR A 167 15.97 11.87 -17.64
C TYR A 167 16.41 10.51 -18.19
N ILE A 168 15.88 10.10 -19.35
CA ILE A 168 16.34 8.91 -20.09
C ILE A 168 16.57 9.28 -21.56
N GLN A 169 17.56 8.65 -22.18
CA GLN A 169 18.00 9.00 -23.54
C GLN A 169 17.08 8.51 -24.66
N SER A 170 16.22 7.52 -24.38
CA SER A 170 15.39 6.87 -25.40
C SER A 170 13.99 6.57 -24.88
N ASP A 171 12.99 6.60 -25.76
CA ASP A 171 11.61 6.22 -25.44
C ASP A 171 11.49 4.71 -25.23
N LEU A 172 11.78 4.27 -24.00
CA LEU A 172 11.66 2.88 -23.58
C LEU A 172 10.21 2.43 -23.32
N ALA A 173 9.23 3.32 -23.38
CA ALA A 173 7.83 2.94 -23.15
C ALA A 173 7.32 1.96 -24.23
N LYS A 174 7.91 1.99 -25.42
CA LYS A 174 7.57 1.06 -26.52
C LYS A 174 8.10 -0.37 -26.30
N THR A 175 9.10 -0.54 -25.43
CA THR A 175 9.71 -1.85 -25.17
C THR A 175 9.06 -2.57 -23.99
N VAL A 176 8.17 -1.91 -23.25
CA VAL A 176 7.40 -2.53 -22.17
C VAL A 176 6.43 -3.56 -22.78
N GLY A 177 6.71 -4.83 -22.53
CA GLY A 177 5.85 -5.94 -22.96
C GLY A 177 4.48 -5.87 -22.30
N TRP A 178 3.42 -5.99 -23.10
CA TRP A 178 2.05 -6.00 -22.61
C TRP A 178 1.54 -7.43 -22.42
N PRO A 179 1.16 -7.85 -21.20
CA PRO A 179 0.56 -9.17 -21.02
C PRO A 179 -0.82 -9.23 -21.69
N GLN A 180 -1.09 -10.35 -22.36
CA GLN A 180 -2.39 -10.58 -22.98
C GLN A 180 -3.43 -10.92 -21.90
N VAL A 181 -4.42 -10.02 -21.74
CA VAL A 181 -5.56 -10.20 -20.83
C VAL A 181 -6.81 -10.44 -21.67
N TYR A 182 -7.42 -11.62 -21.52
CA TYR A 182 -8.62 -11.99 -22.26
C TYR A 182 -9.87 -11.45 -21.57
N ARG A 183 -10.89 -11.09 -22.36
CA ARG A 183 -12.13 -10.47 -21.85
C ARG A 183 -12.85 -11.29 -20.77
N LEU A 184 -12.69 -12.61 -20.78
CA LEU A 184 -13.36 -13.54 -19.85
C LEU A 184 -12.39 -14.17 -18.84
N SER A 185 -11.17 -13.63 -18.67
CA SER A 185 -10.21 -14.17 -17.69
C SER A 185 -10.42 -13.64 -16.27
N THR A 186 -11.47 -12.84 -16.04
CA THR A 186 -11.84 -12.31 -14.73
C THR A 186 -13.02 -13.08 -14.17
N ILE A 187 -13.10 -13.14 -12.84
CA ILE A 187 -14.29 -13.62 -12.12
C ILE A 187 -15.53 -12.80 -12.52
N PRO A 188 -16.73 -13.41 -12.50
CA PRO A 188 -17.98 -12.71 -12.81
C PRO A 188 -18.17 -11.47 -11.94
N ARG A 189 -18.66 -10.38 -12.52
CA ARG A 189 -18.93 -9.12 -11.80
C ARG A 189 -20.08 -9.22 -10.81
N SER A 190 -20.98 -10.16 -11.02
CA SER A 190 -22.16 -10.38 -10.18
C SER A 190 -22.39 -11.87 -10.06
N ILE A 191 -22.79 -12.29 -8.87
CA ILE A 191 -23.38 -13.61 -8.63
C ILE A 191 -24.88 -13.57 -8.95
N SER A 192 -25.43 -14.70 -9.37
CA SER A 192 -26.86 -14.88 -9.59
C SER A 192 -27.67 -14.78 -8.29
N TRP A 193 -28.96 -14.48 -8.39
CA TRP A 193 -29.85 -14.48 -7.22
C TRP A 193 -29.90 -15.84 -6.48
N GLY A 194 -29.73 -16.95 -7.21
CA GLY A 194 -29.64 -18.28 -6.60
C GLY A 194 -28.38 -18.46 -5.76
N GLU A 195 -27.24 -17.95 -6.24
CA GLU A 195 -25.98 -17.93 -5.47
C GLU A 195 -26.08 -16.99 -4.26
N VAL A 196 -26.74 -15.83 -4.40
CA VAL A 196 -27.02 -14.94 -3.26
C VAL A 196 -27.83 -15.67 -2.19
N ALA A 197 -28.91 -16.36 -2.58
CA ALA A 197 -29.75 -17.10 -1.65
C ALA A 197 -28.97 -18.22 -0.93
N LYS A 198 -28.04 -18.87 -1.63
CA LYS A 198 -27.17 -19.91 -1.07
C LYS A 198 -26.20 -19.34 -0.03
N VAL A 199 -25.52 -18.24 -0.35
CA VAL A 199 -24.62 -17.54 0.58
C VAL A 199 -25.37 -17.06 1.82
N LEU A 200 -26.56 -16.44 1.64
CA LEU A 200 -27.36 -15.95 2.76
C LEU A 200 -27.97 -17.07 3.62
N GLY A 201 -28.17 -18.26 3.05
CA GLY A 201 -28.67 -19.43 3.78
C GLY A 201 -27.60 -20.13 4.62
N GLU A 202 -26.32 -19.97 4.27
CA GLU A 202 -25.18 -20.53 5.02
C GLU A 202 -24.74 -19.64 6.21
N VAL A 203 -25.17 -18.37 6.25
CA VAL A 203 -24.88 -17.46 7.37
C VAL A 203 -25.80 -17.78 8.55
N ASP A 204 -25.23 -18.33 9.63
CA ASP A 204 -25.94 -18.63 10.88
C ASP A 204 -26.50 -17.33 11.47
N ARG A 205 -27.83 -17.24 11.57
CA ARG A 205 -28.52 -16.09 12.18
C ARG A 205 -28.65 -16.36 13.67
N ARG A 206 -27.72 -15.81 14.47
CA ARG A 206 -27.83 -15.76 15.93
C ARG A 206 -28.03 -14.34 16.41
#